data_AF-A0A1B1W0L3-F1
#
_entry.id   AF-A0A1B1W0L3-F1
#
_cell.length_a   1.000
_cell.length_b   1.000
_cell.length_c   1.000
_cell.angle_alpha   90.00
_cell.angle_beta   90.00
_cell.angle_gamma   90.00
#
_symmetry.space_group_name_H-M   'P 1'
#
loop_
_entity.id
_entity.type
_entity.pdbx_description
1 polymer ?
#
loop_
_entity_poly.entity_id
_entity_poly.type
_entity_poly.pdbx_seq_one_letter_code
_entity_poly.pdbx_strand_id
1 'polypeptide(L)'
;MAKIACDSGLSSAALMTHVYGRQFAKLPIVLNLVQLIGWGTFELVVMRDASVAIGRQAGGMAASYWPMVMTLVWGGVIALLISGSMLKLVRQLIARVALPLVVLSLLWLTWHFVGLALEQGWQSLWSRPGQGGMGWLPAMDLVIAMPISWLPLVADYARHGKDGRSAMRGTWLGFAVANMWCYGLGVL
;
A
#
# COMPACT_ATOMS: atom_id res chain seq x y z
N MET A 1 17.91 2.35 -3.15
CA MET A 1 17.81 1.25 -2.16
C MET A 1 17.60 -0.11 -2.84
N ALA A 2 16.58 -0.29 -3.70
CA ALA A 2 16.28 -1.56 -4.37
C ALA A 2 17.48 -2.26 -5.05
N LYS A 3 18.25 -1.52 -5.86
CA LYS A 3 19.45 -2.04 -6.52
C LYS A 3 20.47 -2.60 -5.53
N ILE A 4 20.86 -1.76 -4.55
CA ILE A 4 21.87 -2.09 -3.54
C ILE A 4 21.44 -3.33 -2.73
N ALA A 5 20.16 -3.44 -2.37
CA ALA A 5 19.64 -4.59 -1.65
C ALA A 5 19.66 -5.88 -2.49
N CYS A 6 19.33 -5.78 -3.79
CA CYS A 6 19.40 -6.90 -4.72
C CYS A 6 20.85 -7.36 -4.96
N ASP A 7 21.78 -6.42 -5.12
CA ASP A 7 23.20 -6.72 -5.39
C ASP A 7 23.91 -7.27 -4.13
N SER A 8 23.52 -6.83 -2.94
CA SER A 8 24.15 -7.23 -1.67
C SER A 8 23.44 -8.39 -0.94
N GLY A 9 22.18 -8.68 -1.28
CA GLY A 9 21.34 -9.65 -0.56
C GLY A 9 20.96 -9.23 0.86
N LEU A 10 21.29 -8.00 1.28
CA LEU A 10 21.10 -7.51 2.64
C LEU A 10 19.67 -6.99 2.87
N SER A 11 19.16 -7.17 4.09
CA SER A 11 17.92 -6.56 4.56
C SER A 11 18.09 -5.06 4.78
N SER A 12 16.96 -4.35 4.90
CA SER A 12 16.99 -2.93 5.24
C SER A 12 17.69 -2.63 6.57
N ALA A 13 17.44 -3.47 7.57
CA ALA A 13 18.10 -3.37 8.87
C ALA A 13 19.62 -3.57 8.77
N ALA A 14 20.08 -4.49 7.92
CA ALA A 14 21.50 -4.74 7.69
C ALA A 14 22.19 -3.58 6.95
N LEU A 15 21.53 -3.01 5.93
CA LEU A 15 22.03 -1.83 5.22
C LEU A 15 22.12 -0.61 6.15
N MET A 16 21.10 -0.38 6.99
CA MET A 16 21.13 0.70 7.97
C MET A 16 22.24 0.52 9.02
N THR A 17 22.50 -0.73 9.42
CA THR A 17 23.61 -1.05 10.33
C THR A 17 24.98 -0.79 9.71
N HIS A 18 25.13 -1.01 8.40
CA HIS A 18 26.37 -0.70 7.67
C HIS A 18 26.64 0.80 7.53
N VAL A 19 25.59 1.63 7.40
CA VAL A 19 25.74 3.08 7.21
C VAL A 19 25.85 3.84 8.53
N TYR A 20 25.03 3.51 9.52
CA TYR A 20 24.91 4.27 10.77
C TYR A 20 25.60 3.61 11.98
N GLY A 21 26.08 2.38 11.84
CA GLY A 21 26.62 1.59 12.95
C GLY A 21 25.53 0.95 13.84
N ARG A 22 25.91 -0.10 14.58
CA ARG A 22 24.97 -0.97 15.33
C ARG A 22 24.13 -0.26 16.41
N GLN A 23 24.61 0.83 16.98
CA GLN A 23 23.89 1.55 18.05
C GLN A 23 22.89 2.56 17.48
N PHE A 24 23.29 3.38 16.51
CA PHE A 24 22.42 4.41 15.94
C PHE A 24 21.37 3.82 14.97
N ALA A 25 21.68 2.70 14.30
CA ALA A 25 20.73 2.03 13.41
C ALA A 25 19.48 1.48 14.13
N LYS A 26 19.52 1.26 15.45
CA LYS A 26 18.36 0.74 16.21
C LYS A 26 17.18 1.71 16.19
N LEU A 27 17.43 3.01 16.27
CA LEU A 27 16.39 4.03 16.30
C LEU A 27 15.54 4.05 15.01
N PRO A 28 16.11 4.19 13.80
CA PRO A 28 15.32 4.15 12.56
C PRO A 28 14.68 2.79 12.30
N ILE A 29 15.29 1.67 12.74
CA ILE A 29 14.68 0.34 12.62
C ILE A 29 13.42 0.24 13.49
N VAL A 30 13.47 0.68 14.75
CA VAL A 30 12.32 0.64 15.66
C VAL A 30 11.22 1.58 15.17
N LEU A 31 11.57 2.80 14.72
CA LEU A 31 10.60 3.73 14.15
C LEU A 31 9.90 3.14 12.91
N ASN A 32 10.66 2.50 12.01
CA ASN A 32 10.09 1.82 10.85
C ASN A 32 9.18 0.65 11.26
N LEU A 33 9.55 -0.11 12.29
CA LEU A 33 8.71 -1.19 12.81
C LEU A 33 7.38 -0.66 13.38
N VAL A 34 7.43 0.39 14.20
CA VAL A 34 6.21 1.03 14.75
C VAL A 34 5.30 1.52 13.62
N GLN A 35 5.88 2.14 12.60
CA GLN A 35 5.15 2.61 11.43
C GLN A 35 4.49 1.46 10.65
N LEU A 36 5.20 0.35 10.43
CA LEU A 36 4.65 -0.84 9.76
C LEU A 36 3.51 -1.48 10.57
N ILE A 37 3.61 -1.50 11.90
CA ILE A 37 2.52 -1.95 12.78
C ILE A 37 1.31 -1.01 12.65
N GLY A 38 1.55 0.31 12.60
CA GLY A 38 0.51 1.31 12.36
C GLY A 38 -0.22 1.07 11.03
N TRP A 39 0.53 0.88 9.93
CA TRP A 39 -0.04 0.54 8.62
C TRP A 39 -0.82 -0.77 8.64
N GLY A 40 -0.27 -1.84 9.22
CA GLY A 40 -0.96 -3.12 9.33
C GLY A 40 -2.25 -3.05 10.14
N THR A 41 -2.29 -2.22 11.19
CA THR A 41 -3.50 -1.98 11.98
C THR A 41 -4.56 -1.23 11.16
N PHE A 42 -4.15 -0.18 10.44
CA PHE A 42 -5.03 0.57 9.57
C PHE A 42 -5.64 -0.32 8.46
N GLU A 43 -4.82 -1.11 7.78
CA GLU A 43 -5.29 -2.05 6.75
C GLU A 43 -6.28 -3.06 7.31
N LEU A 44 -6.02 -3.60 8.51
CA LEU A 44 -6.95 -4.53 9.19
C LEU A 44 -8.30 -3.87 9.47
N VAL A 45 -8.29 -2.61 9.94
CA VAL A 45 -9.52 -1.84 10.17
C VAL A 45 -10.29 -1.61 8.86
N VAL A 46 -9.61 -1.27 7.78
CA VAL A 46 -10.24 -1.09 6.46
C VAL A 46 -10.82 -2.42 5.95
N MET A 47 -10.11 -3.53 6.06
CA MET A 47 -10.62 -4.85 5.67
C MET A 47 -11.86 -5.25 6.47
N ARG A 48 -11.84 -5.00 7.78
CA ARG A 48 -12.99 -5.18 8.68
C ARG A 48 -14.18 -4.36 8.20
N ASP A 49 -14.00 -3.06 8.03
CA ASP A 49 -15.08 -2.14 7.68
C ASP A 49 -15.64 -2.43 6.29
N ALA A 50 -14.78 -2.75 5.32
CA ALA A 50 -15.20 -3.20 3.99
C ALA A 50 -16.02 -4.50 4.05
N SER A 51 -15.57 -5.49 4.84
CA SER A 51 -16.29 -6.77 4.98
C SER A 51 -17.67 -6.58 5.62
N VAL A 52 -17.75 -5.75 6.67
CA VAL A 52 -19.03 -5.43 7.32
C VAL A 52 -19.94 -4.63 6.38
N ALA A 53 -19.39 -3.68 5.62
CA ALA A 53 -20.17 -2.89 4.65
C ALA A 53 -20.78 -3.77 3.55
N ILE A 54 -19.99 -4.69 2.98
CA ILE A 54 -20.47 -5.68 1.99
C ILE A 54 -21.54 -6.58 2.62
N GLY A 55 -21.28 -7.08 3.83
CA GLY A 55 -22.25 -7.91 4.57
C GLY A 55 -23.57 -7.20 4.82
N ARG A 56 -23.53 -5.91 5.15
CA ARG A 56 -24.72 -5.05 5.32
C ARG A 56 -25.47 -4.82 4.02
N GLN A 57 -24.78 -4.57 2.91
CA GLN A 57 -25.41 -4.44 1.60
C GLN A 57 -26.06 -5.75 1.12
N ALA A 58 -25.50 -6.90 1.49
CA ALA A 58 -26.06 -8.22 1.19
C ALA A 58 -27.25 -8.61 2.11
N GLY A 59 -27.71 -7.71 2.98
CA GLY A 59 -28.84 -7.94 3.91
C GLY A 59 -28.46 -8.63 5.22
N GLY A 60 -27.18 -8.82 5.51
CA GLY A 60 -26.65 -9.43 6.74
C GLY A 60 -25.82 -8.45 7.59
N MET A 61 -25.07 -8.97 8.57
CA MET A 61 -24.05 -8.23 9.34
C MET A 61 -24.45 -6.85 9.94
N ALA A 62 -25.73 -6.68 10.28
CA ALA A 62 -26.23 -5.41 10.85
C ALA A 62 -25.88 -5.21 12.33
N ALA A 63 -25.61 -6.30 13.06
CA ALA A 63 -25.35 -6.24 14.50
C ALA A 63 -23.99 -5.60 14.85
N SER A 64 -23.93 -4.90 15.99
CA SER A 64 -22.77 -4.13 16.44
C SER A 64 -21.52 -4.95 16.75
N TYR A 65 -21.63 -6.27 16.92
CA TYR A 65 -20.51 -7.16 17.19
C TYR A 65 -19.76 -7.62 15.92
N TRP A 66 -20.35 -7.47 14.73
CA TRP A 66 -19.74 -7.92 13.47
C TRP A 66 -18.37 -7.30 13.17
N PRO A 67 -18.12 -6.01 13.42
CA PRO A 67 -16.78 -5.44 13.31
C PRO A 67 -15.75 -6.18 14.17
N MET A 68 -16.08 -6.53 15.41
CA MET A 68 -15.16 -7.25 16.29
C MET A 68 -14.88 -8.67 15.79
N VAL A 69 -15.90 -9.38 15.30
CA VAL A 69 -15.75 -10.70 14.69
C VAL A 69 -14.86 -10.62 13.45
N MET A 70 -15.09 -9.65 12.55
CA MET A 70 -14.29 -9.47 11.35
C MET A 70 -12.84 -9.08 11.68
N THR A 71 -12.60 -8.28 12.72
CA THR A 71 -11.24 -8.01 13.23
C THR A 71 -10.54 -9.29 13.66
N LEU A 72 -11.22 -10.16 14.41
CA LEU A 72 -10.63 -11.43 14.87
C LEU A 72 -10.38 -12.39 13.70
N VAL A 73 -11.30 -12.47 12.75
CA VAL A 73 -11.15 -13.29 11.54
C VAL A 73 -9.94 -12.82 10.73
N TRP A 74 -9.87 -11.54 10.37
CA TRP A 74 -8.74 -10.99 9.61
C TRP A 74 -7.43 -11.04 10.39
N GLY A 75 -7.45 -10.78 11.69
CA GLY A 75 -6.30 -10.94 12.56
C GLY A 75 -5.79 -12.39 12.61
N GLY A 76 -6.69 -13.37 12.65
CA GLY A 76 -6.36 -14.79 12.57
C GLY A 76 -5.78 -15.18 11.21
N VAL A 77 -6.35 -14.68 10.11
CA VAL A 77 -5.82 -14.89 8.76
C VAL A 77 -4.40 -14.31 8.65
N ILE A 78 -4.15 -13.10 9.16
CA ILE A 78 -2.82 -12.49 9.17
C ILE A 78 -1.85 -13.32 10.01
N ALA A 79 -2.25 -13.77 11.21
CA ALA A 79 -1.41 -14.61 12.05
C ALA A 79 -1.04 -15.94 11.35
N LEU A 80 -2.00 -16.57 10.65
CA LEU A 80 -1.75 -17.78 9.86
C LEU A 80 -0.79 -17.51 8.70
N LEU A 81 -0.96 -16.40 7.97
CA LEU A 81 -0.06 -16.02 6.88
C LEU A 81 1.37 -15.80 7.39
N ILE A 82 1.52 -15.12 8.54
CA ILE A 82 2.82 -14.90 9.21
C ILE A 82 3.46 -16.23 9.61
N SER A 83 2.66 -17.20 10.08
CA SER A 83 3.16 -18.53 10.46
C SER A 83 3.55 -19.42 9.28
N GLY A 84 3.12 -19.09 8.06
CA GLY A 84 3.36 -19.88 6.85
C GLY A 84 4.62 -19.49 6.05
N SER A 85 4.77 -20.01 4.82
CA SER A 85 5.86 -19.65 3.90
C SER A 85 5.63 -18.28 3.23
N MET A 86 5.47 -17.25 4.06
CA MET A 86 5.05 -15.88 3.77
C MET A 86 5.63 -15.30 2.48
N LEU A 87 6.90 -15.56 2.14
CA LEU A 87 7.53 -14.93 0.99
C LEU A 87 7.28 -15.64 -0.36
N LYS A 88 6.93 -16.93 -0.38
CA LYS A 88 6.74 -17.67 -1.65
C LYS A 88 5.28 -17.70 -2.07
N LEU A 89 4.39 -18.09 -1.16
CA LEU A 89 2.95 -18.18 -1.42
C LEU A 89 2.37 -16.81 -1.74
N VAL A 90 2.62 -15.82 -0.89
CA VAL A 90 2.12 -14.45 -1.08
C VAL A 90 2.68 -13.85 -2.35
N ARG A 91 3.98 -14.03 -2.64
CA ARG A 91 4.58 -13.51 -3.88
C ARG A 91 3.94 -14.12 -5.14
N GLN A 92 3.69 -15.43 -5.15
CA GLN A 92 3.06 -16.10 -6.28
C GLN A 92 1.59 -15.73 -6.44
N LEU A 93 0.84 -15.69 -5.33
CA LEU A 93 -0.58 -15.34 -5.31
C LEU A 93 -0.79 -13.87 -5.70
N ILE A 94 -0.01 -12.94 -5.14
CA ILE A 94 -0.09 -11.53 -5.49
C ILE A 94 0.25 -11.35 -6.97
N ALA A 95 1.36 -11.91 -7.45
CA ALA A 95 1.79 -11.70 -8.83
C ALA A 95 0.82 -12.29 -9.86
N ARG A 96 0.15 -13.40 -9.54
CA ARG A 96 -0.74 -14.10 -10.50
C ARG A 96 -2.20 -13.77 -10.37
N VAL A 97 -2.68 -13.39 -9.19
CA VAL A 97 -4.11 -13.24 -8.89
C VAL A 97 -4.41 -11.81 -8.46
N ALA A 98 -3.78 -11.33 -7.40
CA ALA A 98 -4.11 -10.02 -6.85
C ALA A 98 -3.75 -8.88 -7.82
N LEU A 99 -2.57 -8.92 -8.45
CA LEU A 99 -2.12 -7.86 -9.34
C LEU A 99 -3.03 -7.74 -10.59
N PRO A 100 -3.36 -8.83 -11.33
CA PRO A 100 -4.33 -8.73 -12.43
C PRO A 100 -5.71 -8.26 -11.97
N LEU A 101 -6.20 -8.75 -10.82
CA LEU A 101 -7.48 -8.30 -10.28
C LEU A 101 -7.49 -6.80 -9.98
N VAL A 102 -6.45 -6.29 -9.33
CA VAL A 102 -6.31 -4.85 -9.05
C VAL A 102 -6.27 -4.05 -10.35
N VAL A 103 -5.52 -4.49 -11.36
CA VAL A 103 -5.48 -3.82 -12.67
C VAL A 103 -6.86 -3.82 -13.33
N LEU A 104 -7.59 -4.94 -13.30
CA LEU A 104 -8.96 -5.03 -13.81
C LEU A 104 -9.91 -4.10 -13.05
N SER A 105 -9.82 -4.05 -11.72
CA SER A 105 -10.60 -3.13 -10.89
C SER A 105 -10.29 -1.67 -11.20
N LEU A 106 -9.03 -1.31 -11.37
CA LEU A 106 -8.61 0.05 -11.76
C LEU A 106 -9.12 0.42 -13.15
N LEU A 107 -9.05 -0.50 -14.12
CA LEU A 107 -9.61 -0.28 -15.45
C LEU A 107 -11.12 -0.05 -15.39
N TRP A 108 -11.83 -0.86 -14.60
CA TRP A 108 -13.27 -0.71 -14.42
C TRP A 108 -13.63 0.62 -13.74
N LEU A 109 -12.92 1.00 -12.67
CA LEU A 109 -13.11 2.30 -12.01
C LEU A 109 -12.80 3.46 -12.95
N THR A 110 -11.75 3.33 -13.78
CA THR A 110 -11.41 4.34 -14.78
C THR A 110 -12.55 4.51 -15.77
N TRP A 111 -13.10 3.42 -16.28
CA TRP A 111 -14.25 3.47 -17.18
C TRP A 111 -15.47 4.14 -16.50
N HIS A 112 -15.76 3.76 -15.26
CA HIS A 112 -16.90 4.28 -14.52
C HIS A 112 -16.77 5.79 -14.22
N PHE A 113 -15.62 6.23 -13.70
CA PHE A 113 -15.38 7.64 -13.37
C PHE A 113 -15.27 8.51 -14.62
N VAL A 114 -14.68 8.01 -15.72
CA VAL A 114 -14.69 8.74 -16.99
C VAL A 114 -16.11 8.91 -17.52
N GLY A 115 -16.96 7.88 -17.40
CA GLY A 115 -18.38 7.99 -17.74
C GLY A 115 -19.09 9.08 -16.92
N LEU A 116 -18.91 9.06 -15.60
CA LEU A 116 -19.47 10.09 -14.70
C LEU A 116 -18.92 11.50 -14.99
N ALA A 117 -17.63 11.61 -15.32
CA ALA A 117 -16.98 12.87 -15.67
C ALA A 117 -17.50 13.45 -16.99
N LEU A 118 -17.83 12.60 -17.95
CA LEU A 118 -18.45 13.01 -19.22
C LEU A 118 -19.90 13.49 -18.99
N GLU A 119 -20.64 12.86 -18.08
CA GLU A 119 -22.01 13.27 -17.72
C GLU A 119 -22.04 14.57 -16.89
N GLN A 120 -21.11 14.75 -15.94
CA GLN A 120 -21.01 15.94 -15.08
C GLN A 120 -20.29 17.12 -15.76
N GLY A 121 -19.63 16.87 -16.90
CA GLY A 121 -18.86 17.84 -17.65
C GLY A 121 -17.49 18.15 -17.02
N TRP A 122 -16.43 18.06 -17.82
CA TRP A 122 -15.03 18.24 -17.37
C TRP A 122 -14.75 19.57 -16.66
N GLN A 123 -15.53 20.60 -16.99
CA GLN A 123 -15.39 21.93 -16.40
C GLN A 123 -15.81 21.97 -14.92
N SER A 124 -16.76 21.16 -14.49
CA SER A 124 -17.20 21.09 -13.08
C SER A 124 -16.16 20.39 -12.19
N LEU A 125 -15.48 19.37 -12.72
CA LEU A 125 -14.36 18.70 -12.05
C LEU A 125 -13.13 19.61 -11.94
N TRP A 126 -12.77 20.29 -13.03
CA TRP A 126 -11.58 21.15 -13.06
C TRP A 126 -11.73 22.42 -12.19
N SER A 127 -12.95 22.94 -12.08
CA SER A 127 -13.25 24.13 -11.28
C SER A 127 -13.62 23.83 -9.83
N ARG A 128 -13.56 22.57 -9.40
CA ARG A 128 -13.97 22.13 -8.08
C ARG A 128 -13.08 22.79 -7.01
N PRO A 129 -13.61 23.71 -6.17
CA PRO A 129 -12.80 24.38 -5.18
C PRO A 129 -12.35 23.38 -4.11
N GLY A 130 -11.08 23.46 -3.72
CA GLY A 130 -10.59 22.68 -2.58
C GLY A 130 -11.41 23.04 -1.32
N GLN A 131 -11.82 22.03 -0.55
CA GLN A 131 -12.71 22.20 0.61
C GLN A 131 -12.05 22.90 1.83
N GLY A 132 -10.98 23.69 1.61
CA GLY A 132 -10.44 24.63 2.61
C GLY A 132 -9.85 24.02 3.88
N GLY A 133 -9.48 22.73 3.88
CA GLY A 133 -9.03 22.05 5.10
C GLY A 133 -7.51 22.00 5.35
N MET A 134 -6.68 22.07 4.29
CA MET A 134 -5.23 21.89 4.41
C MET A 134 -4.47 22.79 3.43
N GLY A 135 -3.45 23.49 3.93
CA GLY A 135 -2.57 24.33 3.10
C GLY A 135 -1.73 23.47 2.13
N TRP A 136 -1.21 24.11 1.07
CA TRP A 136 -0.45 23.43 0.02
C TRP A 136 0.81 22.71 0.55
N LEU A 137 1.57 23.34 1.45
CA LEU A 137 2.80 22.76 2.02
C LEU A 137 2.53 21.46 2.82
N PRO A 138 1.60 21.44 3.81
CA PRO A 138 1.24 20.20 4.50
C PRO A 138 0.71 19.10 3.57
N ALA A 139 -0.04 19.46 2.53
CA ALA A 139 -0.56 18.50 1.56
C ALA A 139 0.58 17.83 0.76
N MET A 140 1.58 18.61 0.33
CA MET A 140 2.77 18.08 -0.33
C MET A 140 3.58 17.17 0.60
N ASP A 141 3.81 17.58 1.84
CA ASP A 141 4.55 16.78 2.82
C ASP A 141 3.87 15.44 3.07
N LEU A 142 2.53 15.40 3.13
CA LEU A 142 1.76 14.18 3.31
C LEU A 142 1.91 13.24 2.11
N VAL A 143 1.83 13.77 0.89
CA VAL A 143 2.01 13.01 -0.36
C VAL A 143 3.43 12.46 -0.48
N ILE A 144 4.45 13.19 0.00
CA ILE A 144 5.85 12.77 -0.03
C ILE A 144 6.19 11.80 1.11
N ALA A 145 5.65 12.02 2.31
CA ALA A 145 5.89 11.18 3.47
C ALA A 145 5.41 9.74 3.24
N MET A 146 4.28 9.58 2.55
CA MET A 146 3.69 8.29 2.19
C MET A 146 4.72 7.36 1.51
N PRO A 147 5.25 7.66 0.30
CA PRO A 147 6.29 6.86 -0.36
C PRO A 147 7.55 6.61 0.48
N ILE A 148 8.03 7.62 1.19
CA ILE A 148 9.28 7.54 1.97
C ILE A 148 9.17 6.47 3.05
N SER A 149 7.98 6.36 3.64
CA SER A 149 7.65 5.39 4.69
C SER A 149 7.88 3.92 4.27
N TRP A 150 7.83 3.62 2.95
CA TRP A 150 8.01 2.28 2.38
C TRP A 150 9.43 2.02 1.86
N LEU A 151 10.31 3.04 1.80
CA LEU A 151 11.66 2.89 1.27
C LEU A 151 12.45 1.76 1.95
N PRO A 152 12.43 1.60 3.29
CA PRO A 152 13.09 0.48 3.93
C PRO A 152 12.48 -0.87 3.49
N LEU A 153 11.17 -0.96 3.36
CA LEU A 153 10.52 -2.21 3.01
C LEU A 153 10.91 -2.71 1.61
N VAL A 154 11.18 -1.79 0.67
CA VAL A 154 11.65 -2.12 -0.68
C VAL A 154 12.93 -2.96 -0.65
N ALA A 155 13.85 -2.69 0.27
CA ALA A 155 15.11 -3.42 0.35
C ALA A 155 14.89 -4.89 0.74
N ASP A 156 13.96 -5.16 1.67
CA ASP A 156 13.66 -6.51 2.16
C ASP A 156 13.02 -7.40 1.09
N TYR A 157 12.26 -6.80 0.16
CA TYR A 157 11.74 -7.51 -1.01
C TYR A 157 12.78 -7.63 -2.12
N ALA A 158 13.53 -6.56 -2.40
CA ALA A 158 14.48 -6.49 -3.50
C ALA A 158 15.69 -7.42 -3.33
N ARG A 159 16.05 -7.81 -2.10
CA ARG A 159 17.14 -8.77 -1.83
C ARG A 159 16.94 -10.16 -2.46
N HIS A 160 15.70 -10.50 -2.82
CA HIS A 160 15.36 -11.75 -3.52
C HIS A 160 15.13 -11.53 -5.03
N GLY A 161 15.58 -10.39 -5.56
CA GLY A 161 15.59 -10.08 -6.98
C GLY A 161 16.66 -10.88 -7.73
N LYS A 162 16.48 -11.00 -9.06
CA LYS A 162 17.44 -11.70 -9.93
C LYS A 162 18.55 -10.78 -10.47
N ASP A 163 18.23 -9.49 -10.65
CA ASP A 163 19.12 -8.48 -11.21
C ASP A 163 18.81 -7.11 -10.59
N GLY A 164 19.84 -6.40 -10.13
CA GLY A 164 19.70 -5.12 -9.43
C GLY A 164 19.18 -3.99 -10.32
N ARG A 165 19.51 -3.99 -11.62
CA ARG A 165 19.00 -2.98 -12.57
C ARG A 165 17.52 -3.21 -12.86
N SER A 166 17.10 -4.46 -13.02
CA SER A 166 15.70 -4.86 -13.16
C SER A 166 14.90 -4.54 -11.89
N ALA A 167 15.42 -4.85 -10.70
CA ALA A 167 14.77 -4.54 -9.41
C ALA A 167 14.55 -3.03 -9.24
N MET A 168 15.52 -2.20 -9.62
CA MET A 168 15.39 -0.75 -9.57
C MET A 168 14.34 -0.22 -10.54
N ARG A 169 14.43 -0.59 -11.83
CA ARG A 169 13.50 -0.11 -12.86
C ARG A 169 12.09 -0.60 -12.61
N GLY A 170 11.91 -1.86 -12.22
CA GLY A 170 10.60 -2.44 -11.91
C GLY A 170 9.93 -1.75 -10.72
N THR A 171 10.68 -1.50 -9.64
CA THR A 171 10.14 -0.78 -8.48
C THR A 171 9.77 0.66 -8.85
N TRP A 172 10.65 1.36 -9.56
CA TRP A 172 10.41 2.76 -9.93
C TRP A 172 9.24 2.92 -10.89
N LEU A 173 9.21 2.15 -11.98
CA LEU A 173 8.12 2.20 -12.97
C LEU A 173 6.79 1.75 -12.37
N GLY A 174 6.79 0.63 -11.64
CA GLY A 174 5.57 0.11 -11.02
C GLY A 174 4.99 1.11 -10.01
N PHE A 175 5.85 1.70 -9.17
CA PHE A 175 5.41 2.70 -8.21
C PHE A 175 4.91 3.98 -8.88
N ALA A 176 5.63 4.51 -9.87
CA ALA A 176 5.25 5.72 -10.58
C ALA A 176 3.90 5.55 -11.31
N VAL A 177 3.74 4.47 -12.07
CA VAL A 177 2.51 4.19 -12.82
C VAL A 177 1.32 3.98 -11.88
N ALA A 178 1.49 3.18 -10.82
CA ALA A 178 0.41 2.93 -9.87
C ALA A 178 -0.03 4.21 -9.13
N ASN A 179 0.93 5.05 -8.68
CA ASN A 179 0.59 6.30 -8.02
C ASN A 179 -0.08 7.29 -8.97
N MET A 180 0.47 7.49 -10.17
CA MET A 180 -0.14 8.38 -11.17
C MET A 180 -1.56 7.96 -11.51
N TRP A 181 -1.81 6.65 -11.66
CA TRP A 181 -3.14 6.13 -11.96
C TRP A 181 -4.10 6.32 -10.78
N CYS A 182 -3.72 5.90 -9.57
CA CYS A 182 -4.59 6.02 -8.40
C CYS A 182 -4.87 7.49 -8.02
N TYR A 183 -3.88 8.38 -8.10
CA TYR A 183 -4.10 9.82 -7.90
C TYR A 183 -4.96 10.42 -9.00
N GLY A 184 -4.75 10.01 -10.26
CA GLY A 184 -5.59 10.43 -11.38
C GLY A 184 -7.05 10.04 -11.17
N LEU A 185 -7.31 8.81 -10.73
CA LEU A 185 -8.67 8.36 -10.38
C LEU A 185 -9.26 9.08 -9.18
N GLY A 186 -8.44 9.46 -8.19
CA GLY A 186 -8.92 10.23 -7.04
C GLY A 186 -9.33 11.67 -7.37
N VAL A 187 -8.88 12.20 -8.52
CA VAL A 187 -9.26 13.53 -9.02
C VAL A 187 -10.55 13.49 -9.85
N LEU A 188 -10.83 12.36 -10.50
CA LEU A 188 -12.06 12.13 -11.29
C LEU A 188 -13.27 11.85 -10.39
#